data_AF-A0A660XP72-F1
#
_entry.id   AF-A0A660XP72-F1
#
_cell.length_a   1.000
_cell.length_b   1.000
_cell.length_c   1.000
_cell.angle_alpha   90.00
_cell.angle_beta   90.00
_cell.angle_gamma   90.00
#
_symmetry.space_group_name_H-M   'P 1'
#
loop_
_entity.id
_entity.type
_entity.pdbx_description
1 polymer ?
#
loop_
_entity_poly.entity_id
_entity_poly.type
_entity_poly.pdbx_seq_one_letter_code
_entity_poly.pdbx_strand_id
1 'polypeptide(L)'
;MKKLLRVLLVSVLCVFLASSVFAQINKVKYVKKQKYPVLDELREEVKQEKALEDSITAEIRKRQKEQKDKEKEEKKVLRCDFEGVKKPSSPEDFKSAFHFSPVAQYNTGTCWCFCTTSYIESEVYRQTKQKIKLSELHTVYYEYLEKARRYLQERGDSEFNEGSECNAVFRIMKKYGAVPAEVYT
;
A
#
# COMPACT_ATOMS: atom_id res chain seq x y z
N MET A 1 -0.28 -81.20 6.37
CA MET A 1 0.47 -80.00 5.91
C MET A 1 0.09 -79.51 4.52
N LYS A 2 -0.03 -80.38 3.48
CA LYS A 2 -0.35 -79.93 2.10
C LYS A 2 -1.74 -79.27 1.91
N LYS A 3 -2.77 -79.69 2.67
CA LYS A 3 -4.12 -79.07 2.61
C LYS A 3 -4.14 -77.66 3.24
N LEU A 4 -3.46 -77.48 4.37
CA LEU A 4 -3.35 -76.18 5.04
C LEU A 4 -2.58 -75.18 4.17
N LEU A 5 -1.47 -75.62 3.55
CA LEU A 5 -0.68 -74.80 2.63
C LEU A 5 -1.50 -74.38 1.40
N ARG A 6 -2.34 -75.27 0.83
CA ARG A 6 -3.23 -74.91 -0.29
C ARG A 6 -4.29 -73.87 0.10
N VAL A 7 -4.89 -73.99 1.29
CA VAL A 7 -5.89 -73.00 1.75
C VAL A 7 -5.25 -71.64 1.99
N LEU A 8 -4.04 -71.61 2.58
CA LEU A 8 -3.29 -70.38 2.83
C LEU A 8 -2.80 -69.74 1.52
N LEU A 9 -2.43 -70.54 0.53
CA LEU A 9 -2.01 -70.06 -0.79
C LEU A 9 -3.22 -69.53 -1.60
N VAL A 10 -4.40 -70.14 -1.48
CA VAL A 10 -5.65 -69.64 -2.06
C VAL A 10 -6.12 -68.36 -1.37
N SER A 11 -6.02 -68.26 -0.03
CA SER A 11 -6.40 -67.04 0.69
C SER A 11 -5.46 -65.87 0.37
N VAL A 12 -4.15 -66.12 0.28
CA VAL A 12 -3.17 -65.10 -0.13
C VAL A 12 -3.43 -64.65 -1.58
N LEU A 13 -3.73 -65.58 -2.49
CA LEU A 13 -4.10 -65.26 -3.87
C LEU A 13 -5.38 -64.41 -3.96
N CYS A 14 -6.41 -64.71 -3.14
CA CYS A 14 -7.64 -63.94 -3.05
C CYS A 14 -7.41 -62.52 -2.50
N VAL A 15 -6.52 -62.37 -1.51
CA VAL A 15 -6.15 -61.05 -0.95
C VAL A 15 -5.38 -60.21 -1.98
N PHE A 16 -4.43 -60.81 -2.71
CA PHE A 16 -3.70 -60.12 -3.79
C PHE A 16 -4.61 -59.68 -4.94
N LEU A 17 -5.57 -60.53 -5.34
CA LEU A 17 -6.59 -60.19 -6.35
C LEU A 17 -7.49 -59.04 -5.86
N ALA A 18 -7.93 -59.04 -4.61
CA ALA A 18 -8.76 -57.97 -4.04
C ALA A 18 -8.04 -56.61 -4.04
N SER A 19 -6.74 -56.56 -3.71
CA SER A 19 -5.95 -55.31 -3.76
C SER A 19 -5.77 -54.73 -5.16
N SER A 20 -5.82 -55.54 -6.22
CA SER A 20 -5.74 -55.06 -7.61
C SER A 20 -7.02 -54.39 -8.10
N VAL A 21 -8.18 -54.75 -7.52
CA VAL A 21 -9.50 -54.17 -7.88
C VAL A 21 -9.64 -52.74 -7.34
N PHE A 22 -9.06 -52.44 -6.17
CA PHE A 22 -9.06 -51.09 -5.57
C PHE A 22 -8.04 -50.13 -6.21
N ALA A 23 -7.05 -50.61 -6.98
CA ALA A 23 -6.05 -49.76 -7.64
C ALA A 23 -6.57 -49.09 -8.93
N GLN A 24 -7.76 -49.46 -9.41
CA GLN A 24 -8.37 -48.92 -10.62
C GLN A 24 -9.36 -47.78 -10.34
N ILE A 25 -9.28 -47.18 -9.16
CA ILE A 25 -10.16 -46.09 -8.73
C ILE A 25 -9.64 -44.78 -9.36
N ASN A 26 -10.31 -44.37 -10.44
CA ASN A 26 -10.17 -43.11 -11.19
C ASN A 26 -8.91 -42.94 -12.07
N LYS A 27 -8.89 -43.65 -13.20
CA LYS A 27 -8.06 -43.24 -14.36
C LYS A 27 -8.76 -42.11 -15.11
N VAL A 28 -8.17 -40.92 -15.15
CA VAL A 28 -8.66 -39.79 -15.95
C VAL A 28 -8.61 -40.19 -17.43
N LYS A 29 -9.77 -40.19 -18.09
CA LYS A 29 -9.88 -40.48 -19.53
C LYS A 29 -10.31 -39.21 -20.23
N TYR A 30 -9.57 -38.82 -21.27
CA TYR A 30 -10.02 -37.78 -22.18
C TYR A 30 -11.22 -38.31 -22.97
N VAL A 31 -12.40 -37.79 -22.67
CA VAL A 31 -13.64 -38.08 -23.40
C VAL A 31 -13.98 -36.87 -24.26
N LYS A 32 -14.50 -37.09 -25.47
CA LYS A 32 -14.98 -36.00 -26.32
C LYS A 32 -16.08 -35.24 -25.59
N LYS A 33 -16.01 -33.91 -25.60
CA LYS A 33 -16.99 -33.04 -24.95
C LYS A 33 -18.38 -33.30 -25.55
N GLN A 34 -19.32 -33.73 -24.72
CA GLN A 34 -20.72 -33.86 -25.11
C GLN A 34 -21.34 -32.47 -25.24
N LYS A 35 -21.96 -32.19 -26.39
CA LYS A 35 -22.67 -30.93 -26.62
C LYS A 35 -24.09 -31.04 -26.08
N TYR A 36 -24.49 -30.03 -25.32
CA TYR A 36 -25.84 -29.90 -24.79
C TYR A 36 -26.46 -28.65 -25.41
N PRO A 37 -27.35 -28.79 -26.42
CA PRO A 37 -27.91 -27.65 -27.15
C PRO A 37 -28.54 -26.59 -26.23
N VAL A 38 -29.30 -27.03 -25.23
CA VAL A 38 -29.93 -26.16 -24.21
C VAL A 38 -28.90 -25.32 -23.43
N LEU A 39 -27.74 -25.89 -23.07
CA LEU A 39 -26.69 -25.15 -22.36
C LEU A 39 -25.93 -24.19 -23.26
N ASP A 40 -25.94 -24.43 -24.57
CA ASP A 40 -25.35 -23.52 -25.55
C ASP A 40 -26.31 -22.35 -25.81
N GLU A 41 -27.62 -22.61 -25.93
CA GLU A 41 -28.69 -21.59 -26.01
C GLU A 41 -28.70 -20.66 -24.78
N LEU A 42 -28.73 -21.23 -23.56
CA LEU A 42 -28.64 -20.45 -22.31
C LEU A 42 -27.36 -19.59 -22.24
N ARG A 43 -26.25 -20.07 -22.81
CA ARG A 43 -25.01 -19.29 -22.88
C ARG A 43 -25.11 -18.12 -23.84
N GLU A 44 -25.83 -18.27 -24.96
CA GLU A 44 -26.08 -17.16 -25.87
C GLU A 44 -27.06 -16.15 -25.27
N GLU A 45 -28.12 -16.59 -24.60
CA GLU A 45 -29.06 -15.71 -23.88
C GLU A 45 -28.35 -14.86 -22.82
N VAL A 46 -27.55 -15.49 -21.96
CA VAL A 46 -26.75 -14.78 -20.95
C VAL A 46 -25.73 -13.81 -21.58
N LYS A 47 -25.21 -14.12 -22.77
CA LYS A 47 -24.34 -13.18 -23.50
C LYS A 47 -25.12 -11.97 -24.00
N GLN A 48 -26.33 -12.16 -24.51
CA GLN A 48 -27.19 -11.05 -24.95
C GLN A 48 -27.59 -10.16 -23.77
N GLU A 49 -27.97 -10.76 -22.64
CA GLU A 49 -28.28 -10.03 -21.41
C GLU A 49 -27.08 -9.22 -20.90
N LYS A 50 -25.90 -9.84 -20.83
CA LYS A 50 -24.67 -9.13 -20.44
C LYS A 50 -24.29 -8.03 -21.40
N ALA A 51 -24.43 -8.25 -22.71
CA ALA A 51 -24.16 -7.19 -23.70
C ALA A 51 -25.12 -6.00 -23.53
N LEU A 52 -26.38 -6.26 -23.16
CA LEU A 52 -27.35 -5.23 -22.82
C LEU A 52 -26.97 -4.50 -21.54
N GLU A 53 -26.60 -5.22 -20.47
CA GLU A 53 -26.14 -4.63 -19.20
C GLU A 53 -24.87 -3.79 -19.36
N ASP A 54 -23.91 -4.27 -20.16
CA ASP A 54 -22.66 -3.57 -20.47
C ASP A 54 -22.93 -2.29 -21.26
N SER A 55 -23.88 -2.34 -22.20
CA SER A 55 -24.34 -1.16 -22.96
C SER A 55 -24.99 -0.11 -22.04
N ILE A 56 -25.89 -0.53 -21.15
CA ILE A 56 -26.53 0.33 -20.15
C ILE A 56 -25.47 0.94 -19.23
N THR A 57 -24.51 0.13 -18.77
CA THR A 57 -23.43 0.56 -17.89
C THR A 57 -22.52 1.57 -18.58
N ALA A 58 -22.20 1.36 -19.86
CA ALA A 58 -21.42 2.29 -20.66
C ALA A 58 -22.12 3.65 -20.78
N GLU A 59 -23.43 3.65 -21.01
CA GLU A 59 -24.24 4.88 -21.08
C GLU A 59 -24.30 5.62 -19.74
N ILE A 60 -24.49 4.90 -18.63
CA ILE A 60 -24.46 5.48 -17.27
C ILE A 60 -23.09 6.12 -16.99
N ARG A 61 -21.99 5.44 -17.31
CA ARG A 61 -20.63 5.96 -17.12
C ARG A 61 -20.38 7.20 -17.96
N LYS A 62 -20.87 7.22 -19.21
CA LYS A 62 -20.77 8.38 -20.09
C LYS A 62 -21.52 9.58 -19.49
N ARG A 63 -22.77 9.38 -19.05
CA ARG A 63 -23.55 10.42 -18.35
C ARG A 63 -22.87 10.93 -17.09
N GLN A 64 -22.35 10.03 -16.25
CA GLN A 64 -21.64 10.41 -15.02
C GLN A 64 -20.36 11.20 -15.32
N LYS A 65 -19.64 10.84 -16.40
CA LYS A 65 -18.46 11.57 -16.85
C LYS A 65 -18.84 12.98 -17.31
N GLU A 66 -19.85 13.10 -18.17
CA GLU A 66 -20.36 14.40 -18.63
C GLU A 66 -20.84 15.27 -17.47
N GLN A 67 -21.50 14.68 -16.47
CA GLN A 67 -21.91 15.39 -15.27
C GLN A 67 -20.70 15.86 -14.44
N LYS A 68 -19.70 15.00 -14.21
CA LYS A 68 -18.47 15.37 -13.50
C LYS A 68 -17.68 16.44 -14.23
N ASP A 69 -17.64 16.40 -15.56
CA ASP A 69 -16.96 17.41 -16.37
C ASP A 69 -17.67 18.76 -16.24
N LYS A 70 -19.01 18.80 -16.28
CA LYS A 70 -19.81 20.00 -15.98
C LYS A 70 -19.60 20.52 -14.56
N GLU A 71 -19.64 19.64 -13.56
CA GLU A 71 -19.37 20.00 -12.16
C GLU A 71 -17.96 20.58 -12.00
N LYS A 72 -16.98 20.07 -12.74
CA LYS A 72 -15.60 20.58 -12.74
C LYS A 72 -15.50 21.96 -13.41
N GLU A 73 -16.24 22.19 -14.49
CA GLU A 73 -16.32 23.49 -15.16
C GLU A 73 -16.99 24.55 -14.27
N GLU A 74 -18.03 24.16 -13.52
CA GLU A 74 -18.75 25.04 -12.59
C GLU A 74 -17.98 25.27 -11.27
N LYS A 75 -17.08 24.35 -10.90
CA LYS A 75 -16.32 24.42 -9.64
C LYS A 75 -15.34 25.58 -9.63
N LYS A 76 -15.72 26.65 -8.92
CA LYS A 76 -14.83 27.76 -8.59
C LYS A 76 -13.83 27.31 -7.52
N VAL A 77 -12.55 27.59 -7.76
CA VAL A 77 -11.47 27.34 -6.79
C VAL A 77 -10.87 28.66 -6.35
N LEU A 78 -10.60 28.80 -5.05
CA LEU A 78 -9.83 29.92 -4.55
C LEU A 78 -8.40 29.79 -5.09
N ARG A 79 -7.90 30.81 -5.79
CA ARG A 79 -6.50 30.93 -6.19
C ARG A 79 -5.95 32.25 -5.71
N CYS A 80 -4.64 32.27 -5.44
CA CYS A 80 -3.94 33.53 -5.26
C CYS A 80 -4.01 34.33 -6.56
N ASP A 81 -4.36 35.59 -6.43
CA ASP A 81 -4.23 36.56 -7.49
C ASP A 81 -2.74 36.96 -7.60
N PHE A 82 -2.20 36.85 -8.81
CA PHE A 82 -0.81 37.24 -9.10
C PHE A 82 -0.74 38.56 -9.88
N GLU A 83 -1.87 39.23 -10.12
CA GLU A 83 -1.90 40.55 -10.75
C GLU A 83 -1.06 41.53 -9.91
N GLY A 84 0.02 42.04 -10.51
CA GLY A 84 0.95 42.98 -9.86
C GLY A 84 2.13 42.36 -9.09
N VAL A 85 2.22 41.03 -8.99
CA VAL A 85 3.38 40.37 -8.37
C VAL A 85 4.58 40.45 -9.32
N LYS A 86 5.58 41.27 -8.98
CA LYS A 86 6.86 41.29 -9.70
C LYS A 86 7.63 40.01 -9.39
N LYS A 87 7.82 39.16 -10.41
CA LYS A 87 8.58 37.92 -10.31
C LYS A 87 10.05 38.24 -9.96
N PRO A 88 10.59 37.70 -8.85
CA PRO A 88 12.02 37.82 -8.55
C PRO A 88 12.85 37.16 -9.66
N SER A 89 13.99 37.78 -9.98
CA SER A 89 14.82 37.33 -11.09
C SER A 89 15.69 36.15 -10.69
N SER A 90 16.11 36.10 -9.43
CA SER A 90 16.97 35.01 -8.94
C SER A 90 16.83 34.77 -7.42
N PRO A 91 17.29 33.60 -6.90
CA PRO A 91 17.25 33.29 -5.47
C PRO A 91 18.01 34.28 -4.58
N GLU A 92 18.96 35.02 -5.16
CA GLU A 92 19.77 36.03 -4.48
C GLU A 92 18.96 37.29 -4.12
N ASP A 93 17.78 37.48 -4.74
CA ASP A 93 16.84 38.55 -4.37
C ASP A 93 16.23 38.32 -2.97
N PHE A 94 16.36 37.10 -2.44
CA PHE A 94 15.83 36.73 -1.14
C PHE A 94 16.90 36.78 -0.05
N LYS A 95 16.52 37.30 1.12
CA LYS A 95 17.33 37.19 2.32
C LYS A 95 17.35 35.74 2.79
N SER A 96 18.45 35.04 2.54
CA SER A 96 18.64 33.67 3.01
C SER A 96 18.95 33.62 4.51
N ALA A 97 18.37 32.62 5.18
CA ALA A 97 18.80 32.21 6.51
C ALA A 97 19.87 31.12 6.39
N PHE A 98 20.67 30.93 7.44
CA PHE A 98 21.58 29.79 7.48
C PHE A 98 20.78 28.49 7.41
N HIS A 99 21.23 27.57 6.57
CA HIS A 99 20.77 26.19 6.52
C HIS A 99 21.94 25.30 6.09
N PHE A 100 21.89 24.02 6.43
CA PHE A 100 22.81 23.04 5.86
C PHE A 100 22.43 22.72 4.41
N SER A 101 23.36 22.12 3.65
CA SER A 101 23.04 21.59 2.33
C SER A 101 21.88 20.60 2.43
N PRO A 102 20.87 20.67 1.53
CA PRO A 102 19.74 19.76 1.56
C PRO A 102 20.17 18.30 1.47
N VAL A 103 19.61 17.47 2.34
CA VAL A 103 19.78 16.02 2.32
C VAL A 103 18.49 15.39 1.78
N ALA A 104 18.64 14.41 0.89
CA ALA A 104 17.49 13.71 0.31
C ALA A 104 16.89 12.73 1.33
N GLN A 105 15.57 12.81 1.57
CA GLN A 105 14.84 11.81 2.36
C GLN A 105 14.61 10.49 1.60
N TYR A 106 14.96 10.45 0.31
CA TYR A 106 14.74 9.32 -0.60
C TYR A 106 13.28 8.82 -0.58
N ASN A 107 13.06 7.51 -0.69
CA ASN A 107 11.74 6.89 -0.79
C ASN A 107 11.10 6.71 0.61
N THR A 108 10.83 7.82 1.29
CA THR A 108 10.22 7.85 2.63
C THR A 108 9.21 8.99 2.76
N GLY A 109 8.23 8.85 3.65
CA GLY A 109 7.23 9.84 4.03
C GLY A 109 7.65 10.76 5.19
N THR A 110 8.95 11.00 5.38
CA THR A 110 9.49 11.68 6.58
C THR A 110 9.80 13.16 6.38
N CYS A 111 9.21 13.81 5.38
CA CYS A 111 9.47 15.22 5.06
C CYS A 111 9.25 16.15 6.27
N TRP A 112 8.22 15.86 7.07
CA TRP A 112 7.87 16.55 8.30
C TRP A 112 9.04 16.61 9.31
N CYS A 113 9.86 15.56 9.37
CA CYS A 113 11.02 15.50 10.24
C CYS A 113 12.20 16.25 9.66
N PHE A 114 12.47 16.09 8.36
CA PHE A 114 13.59 16.75 7.66
C PHE A 114 13.43 18.27 7.64
N CYS A 115 12.24 18.77 7.27
CA CYS A 115 12.01 20.22 7.21
C CYS A 115 12.07 20.87 8.60
N THR A 116 11.48 20.23 9.61
CA THR A 116 11.47 20.77 10.98
C THR A 116 12.85 20.70 11.62
N THR A 117 13.60 19.62 11.38
CA THR A 117 14.99 19.51 11.87
C THR A 117 15.88 20.57 11.24
N SER A 118 15.76 20.79 9.92
CA SER A 118 16.46 21.89 9.24
C SER A 118 16.09 23.25 9.84
N TYR A 119 14.82 23.49 10.16
CA TYR A 119 14.38 24.73 10.82
C TYR A 119 15.01 24.90 12.21
N ILE A 120 15.03 23.84 13.02
CA ILE A 120 15.64 23.86 14.36
C ILE A 120 17.14 24.14 14.26
N GLU A 121 17.85 23.50 13.34
CA GLU A 121 19.28 23.73 13.09
C GLU A 121 19.56 25.19 12.69
N SER A 122 18.71 25.77 11.83
CA SER A 122 18.75 27.19 11.46
C SER A 122 18.52 28.11 12.67
N GLU A 123 17.55 27.79 13.53
CA GLU A 123 17.25 28.60 14.72
C GLU A 123 18.35 28.51 15.78
N VAL A 124 18.94 27.33 15.99
CA VAL A 124 20.10 27.17 16.89
C VAL A 124 21.25 28.03 16.40
N TYR A 125 21.56 28.01 15.10
CA TYR A 125 22.58 28.89 14.54
C TYR A 125 22.21 30.37 14.69
N ARG A 126 20.94 30.74 14.46
CA ARG A 126 20.47 32.13 14.60
C ARG A 126 20.75 32.66 16.00
N GLN A 127 20.44 31.88 17.03
CA GLN A 127 20.52 32.25 18.44
C GLN A 127 21.91 32.10 19.05
N THR A 128 22.62 31.01 18.74
CA THR A 128 23.86 30.62 19.44
C THR A 128 25.11 30.71 18.57
N LYS A 129 24.95 30.88 17.25
CA LYS A 129 26.02 30.76 16.24
C LYS A 129 26.68 29.39 16.16
N GLN A 130 26.17 28.39 16.87
CA GLN A 130 26.65 27.02 16.76
C GLN A 130 26.04 26.33 15.55
N LYS A 131 26.86 25.53 14.86
CA LYS A 131 26.42 24.66 13.77
C LYS A 131 26.33 23.25 14.34
N ILE A 132 25.09 22.77 14.50
CA ILE A 132 24.82 21.40 14.95
C ILE A 132 24.07 20.66 13.84
N LYS A 133 24.41 19.40 13.61
CA LYS A 133 23.67 18.53 12.70
C LYS A 133 22.99 17.43 13.51
N LEU A 134 21.67 17.44 13.53
CA LEU A 134 20.85 16.48 14.27
C LEU A 134 20.42 15.31 13.38
N SER A 135 20.21 14.15 13.98
CA SER A 135 19.67 12.98 13.30
C SER A 135 18.15 13.11 13.14
N GLU A 136 17.70 13.22 11.89
CA GLU A 136 16.28 13.11 11.55
C GLU A 136 15.76 11.71 11.89
N LEU A 137 16.54 10.65 11.59
CA LEU A 137 16.09 9.27 11.72
C LEU A 137 15.90 8.84 13.18
N HIS A 138 16.66 9.39 14.12
CA HIS A 138 16.43 9.17 15.55
C HIS A 138 15.01 9.63 15.93
N THR A 139 14.62 10.82 15.49
CA THR A 139 13.29 11.37 15.75
C THR A 139 12.20 10.57 15.04
N VAL A 140 12.42 10.19 13.77
CA VAL A 140 11.48 9.34 13.01
C VAL A 140 11.25 8.00 13.71
N TYR A 141 12.32 7.35 14.18
CA TYR A 141 12.23 6.07 14.87
C TYR A 141 11.33 6.16 16.10
N TYR A 142 11.56 7.14 16.98
CA TYR A 142 10.74 7.31 18.17
C TYR A 142 9.31 7.75 17.86
N GLU A 143 9.10 8.53 16.79
CA GLU A 143 7.74 8.84 16.34
C GLU A 143 6.98 7.58 15.93
N TYR A 144 7.60 6.70 15.16
CA TYR A 144 6.96 5.44 14.75
C TYR A 144 6.66 4.54 15.95
N LEU A 145 7.54 4.50 16.95
CA LEU A 145 7.25 3.80 18.21
C LEU A 145 6.05 4.39 18.95
N GLU A 146 5.94 5.72 19.03
CA GLU A 146 4.79 6.37 19.68
C GLU A 146 3.50 6.18 18.89
N LYS A 147 3.55 6.22 17.55
CA LYS A 147 2.40 5.91 16.69
C LYS A 147 1.95 4.47 16.86
N ALA A 148 2.88 3.51 16.93
CA ALA A 148 2.55 2.11 17.17
C ALA A 148 1.89 1.91 18.55
N ARG A 149 2.43 2.56 19.60
CA ARG A 149 1.84 2.54 20.95
C ARG A 149 0.42 3.10 20.94
N ARG A 150 0.21 4.25 20.30
CA ARG A 150 -1.11 4.87 20.16
C ARG A 150 -2.08 3.97 19.41
N TYR A 151 -1.65 3.37 18.30
CA TYR A 151 -2.46 2.43 17.51
C TYR A 151 -2.96 1.25 18.36
N LEU A 152 -2.09 0.68 19.19
CA LEU A 152 -2.49 -0.40 20.10
C LEU A 152 -3.44 0.08 21.21
N GLN A 153 -3.19 1.25 21.80
CA GLN A 153 -4.04 1.82 22.85
C GLN A 153 -5.45 2.16 22.34
N GLU A 154 -5.53 2.71 21.13
CA GLU A 154 -6.78 3.07 20.44
C GLU A 154 -7.40 1.87 19.71
N ARG A 155 -6.86 0.65 19.89
CA ARG A 155 -7.37 -0.60 19.28
C ARG A 155 -7.52 -0.51 17.76
N GLY A 156 -6.59 0.17 17.11
CA GLY A 156 -6.56 0.40 15.68
C GLY A 156 -7.26 1.67 15.22
N ASP A 157 -7.89 2.44 16.11
CA ASP A 157 -8.56 3.71 15.80
C ASP A 157 -7.58 4.90 15.77
N SER A 158 -6.42 4.70 15.14
CA SER A 158 -5.42 5.74 14.95
C SER A 158 -4.67 5.56 13.63
N GLU A 159 -4.20 6.64 13.04
CA GLU A 159 -3.44 6.57 11.79
C GLU A 159 -2.02 6.03 12.03
N PHE A 160 -1.66 4.94 11.32
CA PHE A 160 -0.32 4.35 11.34
C PHE A 160 0.31 4.36 9.94
N ASN A 161 0.80 5.53 9.54
CA ASN A 161 1.52 5.78 8.28
C ASN A 161 2.91 6.39 8.51
N GLU A 162 3.65 6.69 7.44
CA GLU A 162 4.99 7.31 7.54
C GLU A 162 4.95 8.81 7.89
N GLY A 163 3.83 9.47 7.57
CA GLY A 163 3.67 10.90 7.77
C GLY A 163 3.48 11.30 9.23
N SER A 164 3.86 12.53 9.56
CA SER A 164 3.48 13.20 10.81
C SER A 164 3.51 14.71 10.57
N GLU A 165 3.31 15.48 11.63
CA GLU A 165 3.28 16.94 11.59
C GLU A 165 4.51 17.53 12.30
N CYS A 166 4.83 18.80 12.04
CA CYS A 166 6.02 19.45 12.63
C CYS A 166 6.01 19.43 14.17
N ASN A 167 4.83 19.43 14.79
CA ASN A 167 4.68 19.32 16.25
C ASN A 167 5.18 17.98 16.82
N ALA A 168 5.21 16.91 16.00
CA ALA A 168 5.71 15.60 16.41
C ALA A 168 7.20 15.64 16.71
N VAL A 169 7.99 16.37 15.90
CA VAL A 169 9.45 16.53 16.12
C VAL A 169 9.72 17.13 17.50
N PHE A 170 9.04 18.23 17.85
CA PHE A 170 9.19 18.85 19.16
C PHE A 170 8.73 17.95 20.30
N ARG A 171 7.61 17.24 20.14
CA ARG A 171 7.09 16.28 21.14
C ARG A 171 8.10 15.15 21.38
N ILE A 172 8.64 14.57 20.32
CA ILE A 172 9.58 13.46 20.37
C ILE A 172 10.92 13.90 20.94
N MET A 173 11.49 15.02 20.49
CA MET A 173 12.73 15.56 21.05
C MET A 173 12.58 15.92 22.54
N LYS A 174 11.40 16.38 22.97
CA LYS A 174 11.12 16.60 24.40
C LYS A 174 11.10 15.29 25.21
N LYS A 175 10.62 14.18 24.63
CA LYS A 175 10.46 12.89 25.33
C LYS A 175 11.73 12.03 25.28
N TYR A 176 12.45 12.06 24.16
CA TYR A 176 13.57 11.15 23.87
C TYR A 176 14.89 11.88 23.60
N GLY A 177 14.90 13.21 23.59
CA GLY A 177 16.06 14.00 23.21
C GLY A 177 16.28 14.03 21.69
N ALA A 178 17.36 14.70 21.32
CA ALA A 178 17.91 14.71 19.97
C ALA A 178 19.37 14.29 20.03
N VAL A 179 19.86 13.64 18.98
CA VAL A 179 21.25 13.18 18.89
C VAL A 179 21.93 13.76 17.64
N PRO A 180 23.26 13.91 17.64
CA PRO A 180 24.00 14.26 16.44
C PRO A 180 23.77 13.25 15.32
N ALA A 181 23.75 13.71 14.07
CA ALA A 181 23.53 12.86 12.90
C ALA A 181 24.57 11.71 12.76
N GLU A 182 25.80 11.93 13.24
CA GLU A 182 26.87 10.92 13.24
C GLU A 182 26.60 9.74 14.19
N VAL A 183 25.75 9.91 15.20
CA VAL A 183 25.45 8.86 16.19
C VAL A 183 24.34 7.93 15.71
N TYR A 184 23.46 8.41 14.82
CA TYR A 184 22.30 7.67 14.34
C TYR A 184 21.97 8.09 12.91
N THR A 185 22.27 7.21 11.96
CA THR A 185 22.10 7.46 10.51
C THR A 185 21.13 6.49 9.85
#